data_AF-A0A5K3EID4-F1
#
_entry.id   AF-A0A5K3EID4-F1
#
_cell.length_a   1.000
_cell.length_b   1.000
_cell.length_c   1.000
_cell.angle_alpha   90.00
_cell.angle_beta   90.00
_cell.angle_gamma   90.00
#
_symmetry.space_group_name_H-M   'P 1'
#
loop_
_entity.id
_entity.type
_entity.pdbx_description
1 polymer ?
#
loop_
_entity_poly.entity_id
_entity_poly.type
_entity_poly.pdbx_seq_one_letter_code
_entity_poly.pdbx_strand_id
1 'polypeptide(L)'
;PHSHFICNFFVAGAQYLEKAKNRFSEVESLIDHGHICDVFIRPYVHILLHEDQASEALELLQKYATQQTNNPNTDYYLAEWYLHTAIGRSAFPENADEFREVLEEALPVSVDCEEMPPLLKHLVAFSLRLLPMPAAPNLVDADKSRHCIIADICCSRGFHEAALDIAFKLLDHPSWCRFRRPWLLLQTCISKIGISSEQVSRLWTLRTATWKLYVLSRPDLCDEGRSAKLLLKSVPRVESETVVPQPDEYGPILEVNCLRSFSETS
;
A
#
# COMPACT_ATOMS: atom_id res chain seq x y z
N PRO A 1 23.47 -47.26 -8.71
CA PRO A 1 22.15 -47.03 -8.06
C PRO A 1 21.81 -45.53 -7.82
N HIS A 2 22.78 -44.69 -7.43
CA HIS A 2 22.54 -43.25 -7.18
C HIS A 2 22.42 -42.37 -8.45
N SER A 3 23.00 -42.79 -9.58
CA SER A 3 22.93 -42.01 -10.84
C SER A 3 21.56 -42.06 -11.54
N HIS A 4 20.84 -43.19 -11.46
CA HIS A 4 19.51 -43.32 -12.07
C HIS A 4 18.40 -42.56 -11.32
N PHE A 5 18.53 -42.39 -10.01
CA PHE A 5 17.53 -41.64 -9.22
C PHE A 5 17.58 -40.14 -9.52
N ILE A 6 18.78 -39.57 -9.70
CA ILE A 6 18.96 -38.15 -10.03
C ILE A 6 18.42 -37.86 -11.44
N CYS A 7 18.70 -38.73 -12.43
CA CYS A 7 18.20 -38.56 -13.79
C CYS A 7 16.66 -38.57 -13.87
N ASN A 8 15.99 -39.46 -13.14
CA ASN A 8 14.52 -39.55 -13.17
C ASN A 8 13.83 -38.35 -12.51
N PHE A 9 14.43 -37.75 -11.48
CA PHE A 9 13.93 -36.51 -10.88
C PHE A 9 14.03 -35.31 -11.83
N PHE A 10 15.13 -35.20 -12.56
CA PHE A 10 15.31 -34.15 -13.57
C PHE A 10 14.33 -34.28 -14.74
N VAL A 11 14.08 -35.50 -15.23
CA VAL A 11 13.13 -35.75 -16.33
C VAL A 11 11.68 -35.48 -15.91
N ALA A 12 11.29 -35.88 -14.70
CA ALA A 12 9.97 -35.56 -14.18
C ALA A 12 9.80 -34.05 -13.96
N GLY A 13 10.79 -33.37 -13.37
CA GLY A 13 10.79 -31.92 -13.18
C GLY A 13 10.65 -31.14 -14.48
N ALA A 14 11.36 -31.56 -15.54
CA ALA A 14 11.26 -30.97 -16.86
C ALA A 14 9.86 -31.12 -17.49
N GLN A 15 9.21 -32.27 -17.32
CA GLN A 15 7.84 -32.48 -17.81
C GLN A 15 6.79 -31.64 -17.08
N TYR A 16 6.95 -31.43 -15.76
CA TYR A 16 6.06 -30.55 -15.01
C TYR A 16 6.28 -29.07 -15.39
N LEU A 17 7.52 -28.68 -15.65
CA LEU A 17 7.88 -27.35 -16.12
C LEU A 17 7.29 -27.07 -17.50
N GLU A 18 7.39 -28.00 -18.47
CA GLU A 18 6.75 -27.85 -19.78
C GLU A 18 5.22 -27.72 -19.69
N LYS A 19 4.58 -28.53 -18.82
CA LYS A 19 3.14 -28.42 -18.57
C LYS A 19 2.78 -27.07 -17.94
N ALA A 20 3.59 -26.57 -17.01
CA ALA A 20 3.42 -25.24 -16.43
C ALA A 20 3.57 -24.14 -17.50
N LYS A 21 4.57 -24.24 -18.39
CA LYS A 21 4.78 -23.32 -19.51
C LYS A 21 3.58 -23.26 -20.47
N ASN A 22 3.00 -24.40 -20.82
CA ASN A 22 1.78 -24.42 -21.62
C ASN A 22 0.61 -23.71 -20.91
N ARG A 23 0.45 -23.92 -19.60
CA ARG A 23 -0.55 -23.19 -18.79
C ARG A 23 -0.26 -21.70 -18.71
N PHE A 24 0.99 -21.26 -18.79
CA PHE A 24 1.34 -19.84 -18.77
C PHE A 24 0.96 -19.10 -20.04
N SER A 25 1.03 -19.75 -21.21
CA SER A 25 0.46 -19.18 -22.44
C SER A 25 -1.05 -18.91 -22.32
N GLU A 26 -1.77 -19.76 -21.55
CA GLU A 26 -3.18 -19.51 -21.22
C GLU A 26 -3.33 -18.30 -20.29
N VAL A 27 -2.43 -18.13 -19.31
CA VAL A 27 -2.42 -16.98 -18.40
C VAL A 27 -2.20 -15.66 -19.16
N GLU A 28 -1.23 -15.60 -20.07
CA GLU A 28 -1.02 -14.40 -20.88
C GLU A 28 -2.23 -14.02 -21.72
N SER A 29 -2.88 -15.02 -22.34
CA SER A 29 -4.13 -14.82 -23.05
C SER A 29 -5.23 -14.30 -22.13
N LEU A 30 -5.35 -14.83 -20.91
CA LEU A 30 -6.31 -14.32 -19.93
C LEU A 30 -6.04 -12.85 -19.56
N ILE A 31 -4.77 -12.46 -19.42
CA ILE A 31 -4.37 -11.07 -19.19
C ILE A 31 -4.80 -10.18 -20.37
N ASP A 32 -4.58 -10.63 -21.61
CA ASP A 32 -4.98 -9.89 -22.82
C ASP A 32 -6.49 -9.62 -22.89
N HIS A 33 -7.29 -10.52 -22.34
CA HIS A 33 -8.75 -10.37 -22.24
C HIS A 33 -9.19 -9.60 -20.99
N GLY A 34 -8.26 -9.06 -20.21
CA GLY A 34 -8.57 -8.27 -19.02
C GLY A 34 -9.09 -9.12 -17.86
N HIS A 35 -8.67 -10.38 -17.74
CA HIS A 35 -8.99 -11.18 -16.55
C HIS A 35 -8.03 -10.92 -15.39
N ILE A 36 -8.56 -11.05 -14.16
CA ILE A 36 -7.75 -11.04 -12.93
C ILE A 36 -7.15 -12.44 -12.75
N CYS A 37 -5.82 -12.50 -12.74
CA CYS A 37 -5.07 -13.76 -12.74
C CYS A 37 -4.11 -13.88 -11.56
N ASP A 38 -4.35 -13.16 -10.46
CA ASP A 38 -3.47 -13.05 -9.28
C ASP A 38 -2.91 -14.39 -8.78
N VAL A 39 -3.75 -15.44 -8.76
CA VAL A 39 -3.36 -16.80 -8.32
C VAL A 39 -2.27 -17.42 -9.20
N PHE A 40 -2.16 -17.00 -10.47
CA PHE A 40 -1.20 -17.49 -11.44
C PHE A 40 0.00 -16.57 -11.63
N ILE A 41 -0.16 -15.26 -11.39
CA ILE A 41 0.90 -14.26 -11.64
C ILE A 41 2.14 -14.55 -10.81
N ARG A 42 2.01 -14.68 -9.48
CA ARG A 42 3.20 -14.86 -8.61
C ARG A 42 3.97 -16.15 -8.93
N PRO A 43 3.32 -17.34 -9.09
CA PRO A 43 4.02 -18.54 -9.53
C PRO A 43 4.70 -18.40 -10.89
N TYR A 44 4.07 -17.71 -11.85
CA TYR A 44 4.64 -17.51 -13.18
C TYR A 44 5.89 -16.62 -13.11
N VAL A 45 5.81 -15.49 -12.41
CA VAL A 45 6.95 -14.60 -12.18
C VAL A 45 8.10 -15.35 -11.49
N HIS A 46 7.82 -16.17 -10.47
CA HIS A 46 8.85 -16.96 -9.79
C HIS A 46 9.58 -17.91 -10.75
N ILE A 47 8.88 -18.54 -11.69
CA ILE A 47 9.49 -19.42 -12.68
C ILE A 47 10.38 -18.61 -13.63
N LEU A 48 9.90 -17.47 -14.13
CA LEU A 48 10.69 -16.59 -14.99
C LEU A 48 11.96 -16.11 -14.28
N LEU A 49 11.87 -15.71 -13.01
CA LEU A 49 13.02 -15.30 -12.21
C LEU A 49 14.01 -16.45 -11.99
N HIS A 50 13.53 -17.68 -11.76
CA HIS A 50 14.38 -18.87 -11.63
C HIS A 50 15.08 -19.24 -12.95
N GLU A 51 14.46 -18.95 -14.09
CA GLU A 51 15.04 -19.17 -15.42
C GLU A 51 15.92 -17.99 -15.92
N ASP A 52 16.24 -17.03 -15.03
CA ASP A 52 17.03 -15.82 -15.34
C ASP A 52 16.35 -14.91 -16.39
N GLN A 53 15.01 -14.99 -16.49
CA GLN A 53 14.18 -14.20 -17.41
C GLN A 53 13.53 -13.01 -16.69
N ALA A 54 14.33 -12.23 -15.96
CA ALA A 54 13.83 -11.09 -15.18
C ALA A 54 13.15 -10.02 -16.05
N SER A 55 13.65 -9.78 -17.26
CA SER A 55 13.05 -8.84 -18.21
C SER A 55 11.66 -9.28 -18.66
N GLU A 56 11.48 -10.56 -18.98
CA GLU A 56 10.17 -11.11 -19.38
C GLU A 56 9.17 -11.05 -18.23
N ALA A 57 9.63 -11.31 -17.00
CA ALA A 57 8.80 -11.15 -15.81
C ALA A 57 8.31 -9.70 -15.64
N LEU A 58 9.17 -8.71 -15.93
CA LEU A 58 8.77 -7.30 -15.88
C LEU A 58 7.74 -6.97 -16.95
N GLU A 59 7.96 -7.40 -18.20
CA GLU A 59 7.03 -7.17 -19.31
C GLU A 59 5.64 -7.76 -19.01
N LEU A 60 5.59 -8.98 -18.47
CA LEU A 60 4.35 -9.62 -18.04
C LEU A 60 3.64 -8.79 -16.96
N LEU A 61 4.37 -8.35 -15.93
CA LEU A 61 3.81 -7.57 -14.83
C LEU A 61 3.31 -6.19 -15.28
N GLN A 62 4.05 -5.53 -16.16
CA GLN A 62 3.64 -4.26 -16.76
C GLN A 62 2.39 -4.43 -17.62
N LYS A 63 2.36 -5.46 -18.47
CA LYS A 63 1.18 -5.83 -19.26
C LYS A 63 -0.03 -6.06 -18.34
N TYR A 64 0.15 -6.85 -17.28
CA TYR A 64 -0.92 -7.09 -16.32
C TYR A 64 -1.41 -5.80 -15.64
N ALA A 65 -0.49 -4.92 -15.23
CA ALA A 65 -0.84 -3.62 -14.64
C ALA A 65 -1.61 -2.71 -15.61
N THR A 66 -1.29 -2.74 -16.90
CA THR A 66 -2.03 -1.96 -17.91
C THR A 66 -3.44 -2.48 -18.15
N GLN A 67 -3.66 -3.79 -18.03
CA GLN A 67 -4.97 -4.41 -18.23
C GLN A 67 -5.83 -4.38 -16.96
N GLN A 68 -5.21 -4.39 -15.78
CA GLN A 68 -5.87 -4.38 -14.47
C GLN A 68 -5.58 -3.10 -13.69
N THR A 69 -5.91 -1.95 -14.27
CA THR A 69 -5.56 -0.63 -13.72
C THR A 69 -6.03 -0.40 -12.28
N ASN A 70 -7.13 -1.07 -11.88
CA ASN A 70 -7.74 -0.93 -10.56
C ASN A 70 -7.34 -2.02 -9.57
N ASN A 71 -6.58 -3.04 -9.99
CA ASN A 71 -6.15 -4.12 -9.10
C ASN A 71 -4.91 -3.66 -8.31
N PRO A 72 -4.98 -3.47 -6.99
CA PRO A 72 -3.84 -3.02 -6.19
C PRO A 72 -2.69 -4.03 -6.19
N ASN A 73 -2.97 -5.33 -6.39
CA ASN A 73 -1.93 -6.36 -6.40
C ASN A 73 -0.91 -6.16 -7.54
N THR A 74 -1.28 -5.46 -8.61
CA THR A 74 -0.37 -5.12 -9.72
C THR A 74 0.84 -4.32 -9.22
N ASP A 75 0.63 -3.32 -8.37
CA ASP A 75 1.70 -2.56 -7.73
C ASP A 75 2.50 -3.42 -6.76
N TYR A 76 1.84 -4.30 -6.02
CA TYR A 76 2.54 -5.20 -5.08
C TYR A 76 3.49 -6.15 -5.81
N TYR A 77 3.07 -6.73 -6.94
CA TYR A 77 3.91 -7.60 -7.75
C TYR A 77 5.07 -6.85 -8.40
N LEU A 78 4.85 -5.64 -8.91
CA LEU A 78 5.92 -4.80 -9.44
C LEU A 78 6.93 -4.43 -8.33
N ALA A 79 6.46 -4.13 -7.13
CA ALA A 79 7.32 -3.90 -5.98
C ALA A 79 8.15 -5.15 -5.61
N GLU A 80 7.56 -6.35 -5.59
CA GLU A 80 8.29 -7.60 -5.38
C GLU A 80 9.35 -7.86 -6.47
N TRP A 81 9.05 -7.51 -7.72
CA TRP A 81 10.03 -7.61 -8.82
C TRP A 81 11.21 -6.66 -8.60
N TYR A 82 10.95 -5.38 -8.27
CA TYR A 82 12.03 -4.42 -8.00
C TYR A 82 12.87 -4.84 -6.78
N LEU A 83 12.23 -5.38 -5.74
CA LEU A 83 12.91 -5.95 -4.58
C LEU A 83 13.86 -7.08 -5.01
N HIS A 84 13.37 -8.01 -5.84
CA HIS A 84 14.19 -9.12 -6.35
C HIS A 84 15.40 -8.61 -7.13
N THR A 85 15.21 -7.62 -8.01
CA THR A 85 16.34 -7.06 -8.78
C THR A 85 17.35 -6.30 -7.92
N ALA A 86 16.92 -5.74 -6.79
CA ALA A 86 17.79 -4.99 -5.90
C ALA A 86 18.65 -5.92 -5.00
N ILE A 87 18.03 -6.94 -4.40
CA ILE A 87 18.66 -7.75 -3.34
C ILE A 87 18.37 -9.25 -3.42
N GLY A 88 17.81 -9.74 -4.54
CA GLY A 88 17.57 -11.16 -4.79
C GLY A 88 16.42 -11.79 -3.98
N ARG A 89 15.60 -10.98 -3.30
CA ARG A 89 14.44 -11.46 -2.53
C ARG A 89 13.20 -11.55 -3.41
N SER A 90 12.60 -12.73 -3.50
CA SER A 90 11.42 -12.97 -4.35
C SER A 90 10.08 -12.51 -3.75
N ALA A 91 10.04 -12.22 -2.44
CA ALA A 91 8.81 -11.82 -1.75
C ALA A 91 9.11 -10.95 -0.52
N PHE A 92 8.14 -10.12 -0.15
CA PHE A 92 8.23 -9.32 1.09
C PHE A 92 7.99 -10.18 2.34
N PRO A 93 8.78 -9.98 3.41
CA PRO A 93 8.56 -10.63 4.70
C PRO A 93 7.19 -10.34 5.30
N GLU A 94 6.59 -11.33 5.97
CA GLU A 94 5.36 -11.13 6.75
C GLU A 94 5.61 -10.33 8.02
N ASN A 95 6.78 -10.51 8.64
CA ASN A 95 7.18 -9.78 9.82
C ASN A 95 7.45 -8.31 9.49
N ALA A 96 6.93 -7.41 10.32
CA ALA A 96 7.03 -5.96 10.12
C ALA A 96 8.46 -5.42 10.23
N ASP A 97 9.24 -5.94 11.18
CA ASP A 97 10.62 -5.51 11.42
C ASP A 97 11.50 -5.98 10.26
N GLU A 98 11.38 -7.24 9.84
CA GLU A 98 12.09 -7.79 8.67
C GLU A 98 11.65 -7.07 7.37
N PHE A 99 10.36 -6.73 7.24
CA PHE A 99 9.87 -5.95 6.10
C PHE A 99 10.55 -4.59 6.01
N ARG A 100 10.73 -3.88 7.14
CA ARG A 100 11.46 -2.61 7.18
C ARG A 100 12.92 -2.80 6.77
N GLU A 101 13.61 -3.78 7.38
CA GLU A 101 15.03 -4.05 7.10
C GLU A 101 15.26 -4.32 5.61
N VAL A 102 14.45 -5.21 5.03
CA VAL A 102 14.51 -5.59 3.61
C VAL A 102 14.26 -4.39 2.68
N LEU A 103 13.32 -3.51 3.03
CA LEU A 103 13.09 -2.28 2.26
C LEU A 103 14.24 -1.29 2.37
N GLU A 104 14.82 -1.13 3.56
CA GLU A 104 15.94 -0.22 3.77
C GLU A 104 17.20 -0.70 3.04
N GLU A 105 17.44 -2.02 3.01
CA GLU A 105 18.52 -2.67 2.26
C GLU A 105 18.35 -2.50 0.74
N ALA A 106 17.13 -2.67 0.23
CA ALA A 106 16.84 -2.61 -1.21
C ALA A 106 16.84 -1.20 -1.79
N LEU A 107 16.75 -0.16 -0.96
CA LEU A 107 16.62 1.22 -1.39
C LEU A 107 17.99 1.94 -1.35
N PRO A 108 18.33 2.71 -2.40
CA PRO A 108 19.66 3.32 -2.52
C PRO A 108 19.95 4.29 -1.36
N VAL A 109 21.23 4.37 -0.97
CA VAL A 109 21.72 5.16 0.17
C VAL A 109 21.82 6.66 -0.16
N SER A 110 21.95 7.05 -1.44
CA SER A 110 22.18 8.45 -1.85
C SER A 110 20.90 9.28 -1.76
N VAL A 111 20.97 10.36 -0.96
CA VAL A 111 19.86 11.21 -0.51
C VAL A 111 19.53 12.36 -1.49
N ASP A 112 20.11 12.37 -2.69
CA ASP A 112 19.81 13.38 -3.73
C ASP A 112 18.98 12.79 -4.89
N CYS A 113 18.09 11.84 -4.60
CA CYS A 113 17.12 11.39 -5.59
C CYS A 113 16.00 12.42 -5.68
N GLU A 114 15.98 13.24 -6.74
CA GLU A 114 14.81 14.06 -7.10
C GLU A 114 13.57 13.18 -7.31
N GLU A 115 13.76 11.92 -7.72
CA GLU A 115 12.70 10.98 -8.03
C GLU A 115 12.58 9.81 -7.05
N MET A 116 11.34 9.42 -6.76
CA MET A 116 11.04 8.27 -5.91
C MET A 116 11.47 6.95 -6.58
N PRO A 117 12.27 6.11 -5.92
CA PRO A 117 12.66 4.81 -6.45
C PRO A 117 11.43 3.97 -6.84
N PRO A 118 11.46 3.20 -7.96
CA PRO A 118 10.30 2.45 -8.43
C PRO A 118 9.70 1.49 -7.40
N LEU A 119 10.55 0.81 -6.61
CA LEU A 119 10.14 -0.02 -5.49
C LEU A 119 9.22 0.75 -4.52
N LEU A 120 9.66 1.92 -4.08
CA LEU A 120 8.90 2.74 -3.13
C LEU A 120 7.65 3.33 -3.78
N LYS A 121 7.73 3.75 -5.05
CA LYS A 121 6.61 4.26 -5.83
C LYS A 121 5.45 3.27 -5.89
N HIS A 122 5.73 2.00 -6.19
CA HIS A 122 4.69 0.97 -6.23
C HIS A 122 4.14 0.64 -4.83
N LEU A 123 4.98 0.62 -3.78
CA LEU A 123 4.49 0.41 -2.42
C LEU A 123 3.60 1.54 -1.89
N VAL A 124 3.90 2.79 -2.28
CA VAL A 124 3.04 3.95 -2.02
C VAL A 124 1.71 3.78 -2.77
N ALA A 125 1.75 3.51 -4.07
CA ALA A 125 0.53 3.30 -4.88
C ALA A 125 -0.36 2.18 -4.31
N PHE A 126 0.25 1.04 -3.97
CA PHE A 126 -0.40 -0.09 -3.29
C PHE A 126 -1.08 0.36 -1.99
N SER A 127 -0.36 1.10 -1.13
CA SER A 127 -0.91 1.59 0.14
C SER A 127 -2.09 2.54 -0.06
N LEU A 128 -1.98 3.50 -0.98
CA LEU A 128 -3.02 4.50 -1.22
C LEU A 128 -4.30 3.90 -1.83
N ARG A 129 -4.18 2.78 -2.56
CA ARG A 129 -5.30 2.02 -3.14
C ARG A 129 -6.03 1.17 -2.10
N LEU A 130 -5.33 0.62 -1.11
CA LEU A 130 -5.94 -0.18 -0.04
C LEU A 130 -6.54 0.66 1.09
N LEU A 131 -6.01 1.86 1.30
CA LEU A 131 -6.49 2.75 2.35
C LEU A 131 -7.69 3.61 1.88
N PRO A 132 -8.68 3.86 2.76
CA PRO A 132 -8.66 3.62 4.20
C PRO A 132 -9.08 2.18 4.58
N MET A 133 -8.19 1.45 5.27
CA MET A 133 -8.50 0.14 5.84
C MET A 133 -8.53 0.21 7.37
N PRO A 134 -9.32 -0.61 8.07
CA PRO A 134 -9.28 -0.68 9.53
C PRO A 134 -7.91 -1.15 10.02
N ALA A 135 -7.48 -0.61 11.17
CA ALA A 135 -6.36 -1.14 11.90
C ALA A 135 -6.69 -2.56 12.34
N ALA A 136 -5.73 -3.49 12.20
CA ALA A 136 -5.95 -4.87 12.60
C ALA A 136 -6.32 -4.94 14.10
N PRO A 137 -7.28 -5.79 14.49
CA PRO A 137 -7.79 -5.83 15.87
C PRO A 137 -6.70 -6.20 16.90
N ASN A 138 -5.72 -7.00 16.48
CA ASN A 138 -4.55 -7.42 17.26
C ASN A 138 -3.33 -6.50 17.09
N LEU A 139 -3.47 -5.38 16.37
CA LEU A 139 -2.39 -4.42 16.21
C LEU A 139 -2.17 -3.70 17.55
N VAL A 140 -1.06 -4.05 18.21
CA VAL A 140 -0.63 -3.41 19.47
C VAL A 140 0.08 -2.10 19.18
N ASP A 141 0.87 -2.07 18.10
CA ASP A 141 1.68 -0.92 17.72
C ASP A 141 1.49 -0.61 16.23
N ALA A 142 1.14 0.64 15.92
CA ALA A 142 0.97 1.09 14.55
C ALA A 142 2.29 1.08 13.77
N ASP A 143 3.45 1.12 14.44
CA ASP A 143 4.77 1.01 13.81
C ASP A 143 4.95 -0.33 13.08
N LYS A 144 4.14 -1.34 13.44
CA LYS A 144 4.13 -2.67 12.81
C LYS A 144 3.19 -2.77 11.62
N SER A 145 2.44 -1.72 11.29
CA SER A 145 1.66 -1.69 10.05
C SER A 145 2.58 -1.44 8.86
N ARG A 146 2.46 -2.26 7.81
CA ARG A 146 3.19 -2.04 6.55
C ARG A 146 2.96 -0.64 5.97
N HIS A 147 1.74 -0.11 6.07
CA HIS A 147 1.43 1.23 5.58
C HIS A 147 2.14 2.34 6.38
N CYS A 148 2.23 2.19 7.71
CA CYS A 148 3.03 3.10 8.54
C CYS A 148 4.53 2.98 8.21
N ILE A 149 5.04 1.77 7.99
CA ILE A 149 6.45 1.55 7.62
C ILE A 149 6.76 2.21 6.27
N ILE A 150 5.89 2.05 5.27
CA ILE A 150 6.04 2.68 3.95
C ILE A 150 6.03 4.22 4.09
N ALA A 151 5.08 4.77 4.85
CA ALA A 151 5.01 6.22 5.10
C ALA A 151 6.23 6.75 5.86
N ASP A 152 6.72 6.01 6.86
CA ASP A 152 7.93 6.33 7.61
C ASP A 152 9.15 6.41 6.71
N ILE A 153 9.33 5.40 5.85
CA ILE A 153 10.45 5.33 4.91
C ILE A 153 10.35 6.47 3.88
N CYS A 154 9.15 6.78 3.39
CA CYS A 154 8.93 7.95 2.54
C CYS A 154 9.34 9.23 3.27
N CYS A 155 8.91 9.40 4.52
CA CYS A 155 9.19 10.59 5.31
C CYS A 155 10.69 10.74 5.62
N SER A 156 11.40 9.65 5.94
CA SER A 156 12.85 9.68 6.23
C SER A 156 13.69 9.98 5.00
N ARG A 157 13.21 9.60 3.80
CA ARG A 157 13.88 9.85 2.51
C ARG A 157 13.45 11.13 1.79
N GLY A 158 12.66 12.00 2.42
CA GLY A 158 12.28 13.29 1.84
C GLY A 158 11.02 13.27 0.97
N PHE A 159 10.39 12.11 0.76
CA PHE A 159 9.12 11.98 0.02
C PHE A 159 7.91 12.33 0.92
N HIS A 160 7.93 13.55 1.46
CA HIS A 160 6.99 13.99 2.48
C HIS A 160 5.54 14.02 1.97
N GLU A 161 5.31 14.37 0.71
CA GLU A 161 3.98 14.43 0.11
C GLU A 161 3.30 13.04 0.10
N ALA A 162 4.02 12.02 -0.35
CA ALA A 162 3.52 10.65 -0.35
C ALA A 162 3.27 10.12 1.07
N ALA A 163 4.19 10.41 2.00
CA ALA A 163 4.01 10.06 3.41
C ALA A 163 2.78 10.76 4.01
N LEU A 164 2.53 12.03 3.65
CA LEU A 164 1.39 12.81 4.09
C LEU A 164 0.08 12.19 3.57
N ASP A 165 0.01 11.82 2.29
CA ASP A 165 -1.16 11.19 1.68
C ASP A 165 -1.52 9.87 2.39
N ILE A 166 -0.52 9.02 2.67
CA ILE A 166 -0.72 7.77 3.43
C ILE A 166 -1.20 8.07 4.85
N ALA A 167 -0.59 9.04 5.54
CA ALA A 167 -0.97 9.39 6.92
C ALA A 167 -2.42 9.89 7.00
N PHE A 168 -2.85 10.74 6.07
CA PHE A 168 -4.25 11.16 5.97
C PHE A 168 -5.17 9.98 5.69
N LYS A 169 -4.86 9.13 4.71
CA LYS A 169 -5.70 7.96 4.37
C LYS A 169 -5.76 6.91 5.48
N LEU A 170 -4.71 6.73 6.28
CA LEU A 170 -4.76 5.90 7.49
C LEU A 170 -5.78 6.48 8.48
N LEU A 171 -5.66 7.77 8.77
CA LEU A 171 -6.50 8.46 9.76
C LEU A 171 -7.94 8.69 9.30
N ASP A 172 -8.24 8.50 8.02
CA ASP A 172 -9.62 8.46 7.51
C ASP A 172 -10.43 7.31 8.12
N HIS A 173 -9.79 6.22 8.55
CA HIS A 173 -10.46 5.18 9.32
C HIS A 173 -10.32 5.38 10.84
N PRO A 174 -11.41 5.51 11.62
CA PRO A 174 -11.35 5.90 13.03
C PRO A 174 -10.56 4.95 13.94
N SER A 175 -10.41 3.67 13.57
CA SER A 175 -9.61 2.71 14.34
C SER A 175 -8.14 3.13 14.53
N TRP A 176 -7.62 4.01 13.66
CA TRP A 176 -6.24 4.46 13.72
C TRP A 176 -6.01 5.60 14.72
N CYS A 177 -7.07 6.28 15.18
CA CYS A 177 -6.93 7.50 15.99
C CYS A 177 -6.28 7.27 17.36
N ARG A 178 -6.36 6.03 17.87
CA ARG A 178 -5.78 5.62 19.16
C ARG A 178 -4.27 5.43 19.12
N PHE A 179 -3.70 5.27 17.92
CA PHE A 179 -2.29 5.01 17.76
C PHE A 179 -1.52 6.31 17.54
N ARG A 180 -0.39 6.41 18.24
CA ARG A 180 0.51 7.56 18.19
C ARG A 180 1.11 7.81 16.80
N ARG A 181 1.56 6.76 16.12
CA ARG A 181 2.41 6.89 14.93
C ARG A 181 1.80 7.66 13.76
N PRO A 182 0.56 7.37 13.30
CA PRO A 182 -0.03 8.10 12.18
C PRO A 182 -0.13 9.61 12.43
N TRP A 183 -0.38 10.02 13.69
CA TRP A 183 -0.41 11.43 14.07
C TRP A 183 0.97 12.09 14.08
N LEU A 184 2.01 11.39 14.52
CA LEU A 184 3.39 11.90 14.45
C LEU A 184 3.85 12.06 13.00
N LEU A 185 3.54 11.07 12.15
CA LEU A 185 3.80 11.14 10.72
C LEU A 185 3.13 12.35 10.08
N LEU A 186 1.82 12.53 10.32
CA LEU A 186 1.06 13.67 9.81
C LEU A 186 1.68 15.01 10.25
N GLN A 187 1.98 15.19 11.54
CA GLN A 187 2.58 16.42 12.06
C GLN A 187 3.96 16.68 11.47
N THR A 188 4.78 15.63 11.33
CA THR A 188 6.12 15.73 10.75
C THR A 188 6.06 16.14 9.29
N CYS A 189 5.19 15.52 8.49
CA CYS A 189 5.03 15.83 7.08
C CYS A 189 4.50 17.26 6.88
N ILE A 190 3.50 17.70 7.65
CA ILE A 190 3.00 19.09 7.58
C ILE A 190 4.10 20.09 7.92
N SER A 191 4.93 19.80 8.93
CA SER A 191 6.07 20.67 9.29
C SER A 191 7.10 20.76 8.17
N LYS A 192 7.39 19.65 7.49
CA LYS A 192 8.38 19.58 6.40
C LYS A 192 7.87 20.20 5.09
N ILE A 193 6.61 19.98 4.73
CA ILE A 193 5.98 20.52 3.52
C ILE A 193 5.62 22.01 3.70
N GLY A 194 5.24 22.38 4.93
CA GLY A 194 4.78 23.72 5.27
C GLY A 194 3.27 23.79 5.45
N ILE A 195 2.84 24.42 6.54
CA ILE A 195 1.43 24.50 6.94
C ILE A 195 0.53 25.22 5.94
N SER A 196 1.10 26.16 5.18
CA SER A 196 0.41 26.95 4.16
C SER A 196 0.49 26.33 2.77
N SER A 197 1.05 25.12 2.63
CA SER A 197 1.08 24.41 1.34
C SER A 197 -0.33 24.13 0.84
N GLU A 198 -0.53 24.27 -0.47
CA GLU A 198 -1.78 23.96 -1.15
C GLU A 198 -2.19 22.51 -0.93
N GLN A 199 -1.24 21.57 -0.99
CA GLN A 199 -1.51 20.14 -0.79
C GLN A 199 -2.07 19.87 0.62
N VAL A 200 -1.41 20.42 1.65
CA VAL A 200 -1.87 20.27 3.06
C VAL A 200 -3.26 20.85 3.22
N SER A 201 -3.48 22.05 2.67
CA SER A 201 -4.77 22.75 2.71
C SER A 201 -5.87 21.95 2.01
N ARG A 202 -5.60 21.38 0.84
CA ARG A 202 -6.52 20.54 0.07
C ARG A 202 -6.89 19.28 0.82
N LEU A 203 -5.90 18.51 1.29
CA LEU A 203 -6.12 17.26 2.01
C LEU A 203 -6.91 17.47 3.30
N TRP A 204 -6.62 18.55 4.03
CA TRP A 204 -7.33 18.90 5.24
C TRP A 204 -8.76 19.39 4.97
N THR A 205 -8.95 20.24 3.96
CA THR A 205 -10.27 20.80 3.60
C THR A 205 -11.28 19.69 3.32
N LEU A 206 -10.88 18.67 2.56
CA LEU A 206 -11.71 17.49 2.25
C LEU A 206 -12.19 16.74 3.51
N ARG A 207 -11.41 16.77 4.59
CA ARG A 207 -11.61 15.95 5.79
C ARG A 207 -12.17 16.70 6.98
N THR A 208 -12.17 18.03 6.93
CA THR A 208 -12.41 18.87 8.10
C THR A 208 -13.76 18.57 8.78
N ALA A 209 -14.82 18.35 8.00
CA ALA A 209 -16.14 18.03 8.53
C ALA A 209 -16.18 16.61 9.12
N THR A 210 -15.80 15.61 8.34
CA THR A 210 -15.86 14.19 8.72
C THR A 210 -14.95 13.87 9.90
N TRP A 211 -13.71 14.36 9.89
CA TRP A 211 -12.77 14.12 10.99
C TRP A 211 -13.24 14.75 12.30
N LYS A 212 -13.86 15.93 12.25
CA LYS A 212 -14.43 16.56 13.46
C LYS A 212 -15.51 15.68 14.10
N LEU A 213 -16.30 14.98 13.30
CA LEU A 213 -17.41 14.13 13.75
C LEU A 213 -16.96 12.75 14.22
N TYR A 214 -16.01 12.10 13.51
CA TYR A 214 -15.75 10.66 13.71
C TYR A 214 -14.33 10.31 14.14
N VAL A 215 -13.35 11.20 13.98
CA VAL A 215 -11.93 10.92 14.29
C VAL A 215 -11.49 11.73 15.51
N LEU A 216 -11.66 13.05 15.46
CA LEU A 216 -11.19 14.01 16.47
C LEU A 216 -12.13 14.17 17.67
N SER A 217 -13.29 13.54 17.62
CA SER A 217 -14.30 13.47 18.70
C SER A 217 -14.16 12.21 19.54
N ARG A 218 -13.32 11.25 19.10
CA ARG A 218 -13.26 9.94 19.74
C ARG A 218 -12.67 10.00 21.14
N PRO A 219 -13.21 9.21 22.09
CA PRO A 219 -12.71 9.17 23.46
C PRO A 219 -11.31 8.57 23.56
N ASP A 220 -10.96 7.65 22.65
CA ASP A 220 -9.67 6.97 22.56
C ASP A 220 -8.65 7.73 21.69
N LEU A 221 -8.88 9.00 21.39
CA LEU A 221 -7.90 9.85 20.70
C LEU A 221 -6.66 10.05 21.58
N CYS A 222 -5.49 9.62 21.08
CA CYS A 222 -4.22 9.76 21.79
C CYS A 222 -3.75 11.23 21.87
N ASP A 223 -2.73 11.50 22.69
CA ASP A 223 -2.23 12.85 22.92
C ASP A 223 -1.66 13.50 21.66
N GLU A 224 -0.98 12.74 20.80
CA GLU A 224 -0.50 13.23 19.51
C GLU A 224 -1.65 13.60 18.58
N GLY A 225 -2.77 12.88 18.64
CA GLY A 225 -3.99 13.25 17.93
C GLY A 225 -4.59 14.56 18.44
N ARG A 226 -4.53 14.82 19.75
CA ARG A 226 -4.94 16.09 20.35
C ARG A 226 -4.02 17.25 19.92
N SER A 227 -2.71 17.00 19.86
CA SER A 227 -1.72 17.95 19.33
C SER A 227 -1.98 18.26 17.85
N ALA A 228 -2.13 17.21 17.03
CA ALA A 228 -2.44 17.33 15.61
C ALA A 228 -3.75 18.09 15.36
N LYS A 229 -4.77 17.90 16.20
CA LYS A 229 -6.03 18.67 16.16
C LYS A 229 -5.80 20.17 16.32
N LEU A 230 -4.85 20.60 17.14
CA LEU A 230 -4.49 22.02 17.27
C LEU A 230 -3.75 22.52 16.02
N LEU A 231 -2.79 21.74 15.51
CA LEU A 231 -2.07 22.05 14.27
C LEU A 231 -3.03 22.20 13.07
N LEU A 232 -3.97 21.27 12.90
CA LEU A 232 -4.93 21.28 11.80
C LEU A 232 -5.90 22.47 11.85
N LYS A 233 -6.15 23.05 13.04
CA LYS A 233 -6.94 24.30 13.14
C LYS A 233 -6.23 25.51 12.53
N SER A 234 -4.90 25.50 12.50
CA SER A 234 -4.09 26.56 11.88
C SER A 234 -3.81 26.36 10.39
N VAL A 235 -4.18 25.22 9.82
CA VAL A 235 -4.05 24.97 8.37
C VAL A 235 -5.09 25.83 7.62
N PRO A 236 -4.67 26.65 6.64
CA PRO A 236 -5.58 27.40 5.79
C PRO A 236 -6.56 26.48 5.05
N ARG A 237 -7.78 26.95 4.84
CA ARG A 237 -8.77 26.22 4.04
C ARG A 237 -8.72 26.74 2.62
N VAL A 238 -8.89 25.82 1.66
CA VAL A 238 -9.08 26.21 0.27
C VAL A 238 -10.46 26.87 0.16
N GLU A 239 -10.50 28.12 -0.31
CA GLU A 239 -11.75 28.81 -0.59
C GLU A 239 -12.49 28.04 -1.68
N SER A 240 -13.75 27.71 -1.41
CA SER A 240 -14.57 26.91 -2.31
C SER A 240 -14.94 27.72 -3.54
N GLU A 241 -14.08 27.79 -4.56
CA GLU A 241 -14.62 27.76 -5.92
C GLU A 241 -15.42 26.47 -6.03
N THR A 242 -16.64 26.57 -6.53
CA THR A 242 -17.63 25.51 -6.63
C THR A 242 -17.07 24.27 -7.31
N VAL A 243 -16.38 23.42 -6.55
CA VAL A 243 -16.21 22.02 -6.88
C VAL A 243 -17.59 21.43 -6.69
N VAL A 244 -18.36 21.40 -7.79
CA VAL A 244 -19.47 20.45 -7.90
C VAL A 244 -18.90 19.12 -7.43
N PRO A 245 -19.47 18.49 -6.39
CA PRO A 245 -19.01 17.16 -6.01
C PRO A 245 -19.19 16.29 -7.23
N GLN A 246 -18.08 15.98 -7.91
CA GLN A 246 -18.01 14.82 -8.77
C GLN A 246 -18.47 13.67 -7.87
N PRO A 247 -19.50 12.90 -8.26
CA PRO A 247 -19.93 11.76 -7.47
C PRO A 247 -18.69 10.91 -7.25
N ASP A 248 -18.31 10.79 -5.98
CA ASP A 248 -17.11 10.11 -5.55
C ASP A 248 -16.98 8.74 -6.25
N GLU A 249 -15.80 8.43 -6.79
CA GLU A 249 -15.35 7.04 -7.02
C GLU A 249 -15.27 6.25 -5.69
N TYR A 250 -15.34 6.96 -4.55
CA TYR A 250 -15.67 6.38 -3.26
C TYR A 250 -17.20 6.19 -3.21
N GLY A 251 -17.66 4.99 -3.53
CA GLY A 251 -19.04 4.59 -3.31
C GLY A 251 -19.55 4.99 -1.92
N PRO A 252 -20.88 5.13 -1.75
CA PRO A 252 -21.47 5.74 -0.56
C PRO A 252 -20.84 5.14 0.69
N ILE A 253 -20.24 6.00 1.53
CA ILE A 253 -19.89 5.65 2.90
C ILE A 253 -21.17 5.07 3.48
N LEU A 254 -21.20 3.74 3.65
CA LEU A 254 -22.36 3.02 4.15
C LEU A 254 -22.79 3.73 5.43
N GLU A 255 -23.96 4.38 5.41
CA GLU A 255 -24.66 4.75 6.62
C GLU A 255 -24.92 3.43 7.37
N VAL A 256 -24.06 3.14 8.34
CA VAL A 256 -24.30 2.06 9.28
C VAL A 256 -25.44 2.54 10.17
N ASN A 257 -26.67 2.24 9.72
CA ASN A 257 -27.83 2.36 10.58
C ASN A 257 -27.61 1.42 11.76
N CYS A 258 -27.42 1.99 12.96
CA CYS A 258 -27.45 1.22 14.20
C CYS A 258 -28.77 0.43 14.22
N LEU A 259 -28.68 -0.89 14.04
CA LEU A 259 -29.78 -1.77 14.39
C LEU A 259 -30.08 -1.50 15.86
N ARG A 260 -31.27 -0.96 16.12
CA ARG A 260 -31.77 -0.70 17.47
C ARG A 260 -31.51 -1.95 18.30
N SER A 261 -30.85 -1.76 19.44
CA SER A 261 -30.75 -2.80 20.47
C SER A 261 -32.14 -3.36 20.67
N PHE A 262 -32.32 -4.66 20.44
CA PHE A 262 -33.50 -5.37 20.90
C PHE A 262 -33.57 -5.13 22.41
N SER A 263 -34.42 -4.19 22.80
CA SER A 263 -34.86 -4.04 24.16
C SER A 263 -35.51 -5.37 24.53
N GLU A 264 -34.95 -6.01 25.55
CA GLU A 264 -35.59 -7.08 26.30
C GLU A 264 -37.03 -6.66 26.59
N THR A 265 -37.98 -7.36 25.97
CA THR A 265 -39.38 -7.33 26.38
C THR A 265 -39.71 -8.70 26.94
N SER A 266 -39.70 -8.72 28.27
CA SER A 266 -40.63 -9.38 29.20
C SER A 266 -40.98 -10.86 29.01
#